data_AF-A0A974RXB5-F1
#
_entry.id   AF-A0A974RXB5-F1
#
_cell.length_a   1.000
_cell.length_b   1.000
_cell.length_c   1.000
_cell.angle_alpha   90.00
_cell.angle_beta   90.00
_cell.angle_gamma   90.00
#
_symmetry.space_group_name_H-M   'P 1'
#
loop_
_entity.id
_entity.type
_entity.pdbx_description
1 polymer ?
#
loop_
_entity_poly.entity_id
_entity_poly.type
_entity_poly.pdbx_seq_one_letter_code
_entity_poly.pdbx_strand_id
1 'polypeptide(L)'
;MRTSIFILCFLLVGCTPKVIITPDKLPDAIVGELYYAEIEINGGSGPVTAGGFERIITPQVLWVEPNPNKQGRFYNSLIIRGRPTTTETITVKIKGDMIPTLFLGEANFEKTYAIKVKEKE
;
A
#
# COMPACT_ATOMS: atom_id res chain seq x y z
N MET A 1 -26.28 22.93 -48.20
CA MET A 1 -24.97 22.35 -47.82
C MET A 1 -24.82 22.63 -46.32
N ARG A 2 -25.22 21.80 -45.34
CA ARG A 2 -24.93 20.38 -45.05
C ARG A 2 -23.43 20.12 -45.26
N THR A 3 -22.58 19.88 -44.26
CA THR A 3 -22.79 19.38 -42.89
C THR A 3 -21.54 19.73 -42.09
N SER A 4 -21.66 20.52 -41.02
CA SER A 4 -20.56 20.67 -40.06
C SER A 4 -20.41 19.36 -39.29
N ILE A 5 -19.38 18.60 -39.60
CA ILE A 5 -18.95 17.43 -38.81
C ILE A 5 -18.43 17.98 -37.48
N PHE A 6 -19.26 17.93 -36.45
CA PHE A 6 -18.83 18.09 -35.07
C PHE A 6 -18.06 16.82 -34.69
N ILE A 7 -16.73 16.91 -34.71
CA ILE A 7 -15.84 15.91 -34.10
C ILE A 7 -16.06 16.00 -32.60
N LEU A 8 -17.06 15.28 -32.10
CA LEU A 8 -17.18 14.95 -30.68
C LEU A 8 -16.32 13.71 -30.43
N CYS A 9 -15.01 13.86 -30.57
CA CYS A 9 -14.07 12.87 -30.08
C CYS A 9 -14.21 12.81 -28.57
N PHE A 10 -14.96 11.82 -28.12
CA PHE A 10 -15.01 11.21 -26.80
C PHE A 10 -13.69 11.43 -26.02
N LEU A 11 -13.61 12.52 -25.26
CA LEU A 11 -12.66 12.69 -24.17
C LEU A 11 -13.18 11.97 -22.91
N LEU A 12 -13.70 10.75 -23.07
CA LEU A 12 -13.86 9.82 -21.97
C LEU A 12 -12.49 9.18 -21.71
N VAL A 13 -11.54 10.00 -21.27
CA VAL A 13 -10.38 9.49 -20.54
C VAL A 13 -10.94 9.07 -19.18
N GLY A 14 -11.51 7.86 -19.14
CA GLY A 14 -12.01 7.27 -17.90
C GLY A 14 -10.86 7.27 -16.90
N CYS A 15 -11.05 7.93 -15.76
CA CYS A 15 -10.09 7.89 -14.68
C CYS A 15 -10.10 6.47 -14.12
N THR A 16 -9.14 5.64 -14.54
CA THR A 16 -8.94 4.31 -13.97
C THR A 16 -8.64 4.48 -12.49
N PRO A 17 -9.46 3.91 -11.58
CA PRO A 17 -9.17 3.94 -10.15
C PRO A 17 -7.78 3.37 -9.89
N LYS A 18 -6.91 4.19 -9.31
CA LYS A 18 -5.55 3.81 -8.93
C LYS A 18 -5.55 3.17 -7.55
N VAL A 19 -4.53 2.37 -7.28
CA VAL A 19 -4.26 1.93 -5.92
C VAL A 19 -3.73 3.11 -5.10
N ILE A 20 -4.30 3.31 -3.92
CA ILE A 20 -3.90 4.34 -2.98
C ILE A 20 -3.47 3.65 -1.69
N ILE A 21 -2.23 3.90 -1.26
CA ILE A 21 -1.66 3.31 -0.05
C ILE A 21 -1.38 4.44 0.93
N THR A 22 -2.03 4.39 2.08
CA THR A 22 -1.96 5.40 3.13
C THR A 22 -1.44 4.81 4.44
N PRO A 23 -0.56 5.50 5.18
CA PRO A 23 0.00 6.81 4.86
C PRO A 23 1.08 6.72 3.76
N ASP A 24 1.44 7.86 3.16
CA ASP A 24 2.52 7.91 2.16
C ASP A 24 3.90 7.71 2.79
N LYS A 25 4.04 8.10 4.07
CA LYS A 25 5.25 7.95 4.89
C LYS A 25 4.88 7.37 6.24
N LEU A 26 5.78 6.55 6.77
CA LEU A 26 5.66 5.98 8.10
C LEU A 26 6.43 6.83 9.12
N PRO A 27 6.03 6.83 10.40
CA PRO A 27 6.76 7.52 11.45
C PRO A 27 8.18 6.96 11.61
N ASP A 28 9.10 7.78 12.10
CA ASP A 28 10.42 7.32 12.52
C ASP A 28 10.29 6.36 13.72
N ALA A 29 11.20 5.40 13.83
CA ALA A 29 11.28 4.49 14.96
C ALA A 29 12.40 4.89 15.93
N ILE A 30 12.34 4.36 17.15
CA ILE A 30 13.37 4.55 18.18
C ILE A 30 13.94 3.18 18.56
N VAL A 31 15.27 3.09 18.67
CA VAL A 31 15.95 1.85 19.08
C VAL A 31 15.43 1.39 20.44
N GLY A 32 15.09 0.11 20.52
CA GLY A 32 14.64 -0.54 21.74
C GLY A 32 13.19 -0.23 22.11
N GLU A 33 12.47 0.61 21.38
CA GLU A 33 11.05 0.91 21.64
C GLU A 33 10.11 0.11 20.75
N LEU A 34 8.87 -0.09 21.23
CA LEU A 34 7.86 -0.78 20.43
C LEU A 34 7.42 0.14 19.30
N TYR A 35 7.68 -0.28 18.07
CA TYR A 35 7.20 0.37 16.87
C TYR A 35 5.83 -0.16 16.46
N TYR A 36 4.95 0.73 16.00
CA TYR A 36 3.63 0.41 15.49
C TYR A 36 3.21 1.42 14.42
N ALA A 37 2.74 0.94 13.27
CA ALA A 37 2.09 1.75 12.25
C ALA A 37 1.06 0.93 11.49
N GLU A 38 -0.01 1.59 11.05
CA GLU A 38 -1.02 0.99 10.17
C GLU A 38 -0.85 1.48 8.73
N ILE A 39 -1.10 0.59 7.78
CA ILE A 39 -1.17 0.89 6.35
C ILE A 39 -2.54 0.43 5.84
N GLU A 40 -3.19 1.29 5.08
CA GLU A 40 -4.46 1.02 4.40
C GLU A 40 -4.25 1.10 2.88
N ILE A 41 -4.72 0.10 2.17
CA ILE A 41 -4.65 -0.07 0.72
C ILE A 41 -6.09 0.00 0.18
N ASN A 42 -6.34 1.04 -0.62
CA ASN A 42 -7.65 1.40 -1.13
C ASN A 42 -7.62 1.60 -2.65
N GLY A 43 -8.80 1.73 -3.25
CA GLY A 43 -8.94 1.97 -4.68
C GLY A 43 -8.62 0.74 -5.52
N GLY A 44 -8.05 0.96 -6.71
CA GLY A 44 -7.70 -0.09 -7.67
C GLY A 44 -8.92 -0.86 -8.20
N SER A 45 -8.69 -2.10 -8.63
CA SER A 45 -9.70 -2.98 -9.23
C SER A 45 -10.59 -3.71 -8.22
N GLY A 46 -10.22 -3.71 -6.93
CA GLY A 46 -10.97 -4.41 -5.87
C GLY A 46 -10.14 -4.70 -4.61
N PRO A 47 -10.61 -5.63 -3.75
CA PRO A 47 -9.90 -6.02 -2.54
C PRO A 47 -8.55 -6.68 -2.83
N VAL A 48 -7.57 -6.52 -1.94
CA VAL A 48 -6.26 -7.16 -2.04
C VAL A 48 -6.39 -8.65 -1.77
N THR A 49 -5.93 -9.47 -2.70
CA THR A 49 -5.89 -10.93 -2.54
C THR A 49 -4.71 -11.35 -1.66
N ALA A 50 -4.90 -12.41 -0.88
CA ALA A 50 -3.82 -13.04 -0.12
C ALA A 50 -2.80 -13.70 -1.06
N GLY A 51 -3.26 -14.24 -2.19
CA GLY A 51 -2.40 -14.84 -3.21
C GLY A 51 -1.64 -13.74 -3.96
N GLY A 52 -0.31 -13.83 -3.99
CA GLY A 52 0.54 -12.82 -4.62
C GLY A 52 0.98 -11.67 -3.69
N PHE A 53 0.49 -11.63 -2.44
CA PHE A 53 0.92 -10.61 -1.48
C PHE A 53 2.30 -10.94 -0.89
N GLU A 54 3.28 -10.09 -1.19
CA GLU A 54 4.65 -10.22 -0.70
C GLU A 54 5.02 -9.04 0.19
N ARG A 55 5.74 -9.36 1.27
CA ARG A 55 6.23 -8.40 2.27
C ARG A 55 7.71 -8.69 2.53
N ILE A 56 8.56 -7.73 2.24
CA ILE A 56 10.01 -7.81 2.48
C ILE A 56 10.37 -6.69 3.44
N ILE A 57 11.10 -7.04 4.50
CA ILE A 57 11.59 -6.09 5.51
C ILE A 57 13.10 -6.28 5.62
N THR A 58 13.85 -5.18 5.58
CA THR A 58 15.30 -5.20 5.68
C THR A 58 15.80 -4.03 6.52
N PRO A 59 16.53 -4.26 7.64
CA PRO A 59 16.78 -5.56 8.28
C PRO A 59 15.51 -6.14 8.90
N GLN A 60 15.46 -7.46 9.13
CA GLN A 60 14.27 -8.17 9.61
C GLN A 60 14.06 -8.01 11.12
N VAL A 61 13.81 -6.77 11.56
CA VAL A 61 13.60 -6.37 12.97
C VAL A 61 12.16 -5.94 13.26
N LEU A 62 11.34 -5.82 12.22
CA LEU A 62 9.90 -5.58 12.26
C LEU A 62 9.16 -6.71 11.53
N TRP A 63 7.84 -6.73 11.68
CA TRP A 63 6.94 -7.66 11.01
C TRP A 63 5.75 -6.90 10.44
N VAL A 64 5.29 -7.32 9.25
CA VAL A 64 4.06 -6.83 8.63
C VAL A 64 3.02 -7.95 8.69
N GLU A 65 1.82 -7.65 9.15
CA GLU A 65 0.70 -8.59 9.24
C GLU A 65 -0.64 -7.92 8.88
N PRO A 66 -1.67 -8.67 8.46
CA PRO A 66 -3.01 -8.12 8.32
C PRO A 66 -3.54 -7.58 9.65
N ASN A 67 -4.26 -6.46 9.61
CA ASN A 67 -4.90 -5.90 10.79
C ASN A 67 -6.11 -6.79 11.21
N PRO A 68 -6.05 -7.48 12.36
CA PRO A 68 -7.12 -8.40 12.76
C PRO A 68 -8.44 -7.69 13.11
N ASN A 69 -8.38 -6.40 13.44
CA ASN A 69 -9.55 -5.62 13.84
C ASN A 69 -10.32 -5.06 12.65
N LYS A 70 -9.71 -5.03 11.47
CA LYS A 70 -10.34 -4.60 10.22
C LYS A 70 -10.88 -5.86 9.53
N GLN A 71 -12.15 -6.16 9.80
CA GLN A 71 -12.79 -7.40 9.36
C GLN A 71 -12.73 -7.58 7.84
N GLY A 72 -12.23 -8.74 7.40
CA GLY A 72 -12.23 -9.18 6.01
C GLY A 72 -11.18 -10.27 5.76
N ARG A 73 -11.38 -11.10 4.72
CA ARG A 73 -10.34 -12.05 4.26
C ARG A 73 -9.27 -11.39 3.37
N PHE A 74 -9.24 -10.05 3.35
CA PHE A 74 -8.50 -9.25 2.38
C PHE A 74 -7.40 -8.45 3.06
N TYR A 75 -6.30 -8.25 2.34
CA TYR A 75 -5.06 -7.67 2.87
C TYR A 75 -5.03 -6.15 2.71
N ASN A 76 -6.20 -5.51 2.76
CA ASN A 76 -6.35 -4.07 2.58
C ASN A 76 -5.84 -3.26 3.76
N SER A 77 -5.79 -3.85 4.97
CA SER A 77 -5.26 -3.18 6.16
C SER A 77 -4.13 -4.01 6.76
N LEU A 78 -2.98 -3.38 6.98
CA LEU A 78 -1.75 -4.00 7.47
C LEU A 78 -1.24 -3.27 8.68
N ILE A 79 -0.67 -4.02 9.61
CA ILE A 79 0.08 -3.50 10.76
C ILE A 79 1.55 -3.80 10.54
N ILE A 80 2.39 -2.78 10.71
CA ILE A 80 3.83 -2.92 10.89
C ILE A 80 4.11 -2.75 12.36
N ARG A 81 4.72 -3.76 12.98
CA ARG A 81 5.10 -3.68 14.40
C ARG A 81 6.42 -4.39 14.65
N GLY A 82 7.03 -4.11 15.79
CA GLY A 82 8.27 -4.76 16.20
C GLY A 82 9.05 -3.90 17.16
N ARG A 83 10.31 -4.27 17.42
CA ARG A 83 11.19 -3.51 18.31
C ARG A 83 12.55 -3.38 17.62
N PRO A 84 12.84 -2.24 16.96
CA PRO A 84 14.12 -2.04 16.29
C PRO A 84 15.29 -2.22 17.26
N THR A 85 16.32 -2.93 16.82
CA THR A 85 17.55 -3.18 17.60
C THR A 85 18.78 -2.53 16.98
N THR A 86 18.59 -1.78 15.89
CA THR A 86 19.65 -1.12 15.10
C THR A 86 19.19 0.27 14.70
N THR A 87 20.14 1.19 14.49
CA THR A 87 19.91 2.52 13.93
C THR A 87 19.87 2.56 12.40
N GLU A 88 20.10 1.41 11.75
CA GLU A 88 19.95 1.29 10.30
C GLU A 88 18.52 1.63 9.85
N THR A 89 18.39 2.28 8.69
CA THR A 89 17.07 2.57 8.11
C THR A 89 16.38 1.27 7.72
N ILE A 90 15.15 1.07 8.21
CA ILE A 90 14.37 -0.12 7.91
C ILE A 90 13.58 0.13 6.63
N THR A 91 13.83 -0.70 5.62
CA THR A 91 13.08 -0.71 4.37
C THR A 91 11.94 -1.73 4.47
N VAL A 92 10.72 -1.29 4.20
CA VAL A 92 9.53 -2.16 4.13
C VAL A 92 8.96 -2.10 2.72
N LYS A 93 9.10 -3.18 1.98
CA LYS A 93 8.51 -3.35 0.65
C LYS A 93 7.25 -4.21 0.75
N ILE A 94 6.14 -3.69 0.26
CA ILE A 94 4.89 -4.42 0.09
C ILE A 94 4.50 -4.43 -1.38
N LYS A 95 4.10 -5.58 -1.88
CA LYS A 95 3.50 -5.71 -3.20
C LYS A 95 2.37 -6.72 -3.17
N GLY A 96 1.43 -6.59 -4.08
CA GLY A 96 0.36 -7.56 -4.20
C GLY A 96 -0.62 -7.24 -5.31
N ASP A 97 -1.55 -8.17 -5.47
CA ASP A 97 -2.55 -8.14 -6.50
C ASP A 97 -3.92 -7.84 -5.90
N MET A 98 -4.81 -7.29 -6.72
CA MET A 98 -6.19 -7.00 -6.38
C MET A 98 -7.12 -7.90 -7.16
N ILE A 99 -8.18 -8.35 -6.52
CA ILE A 99 -9.23 -9.14 -7.16
C ILE A 99 -9.94 -8.22 -8.17
N PRO A 100 -9.86 -8.53 -9.48
CA PRO A 100 -10.50 -7.68 -10.48
C PRO A 100 -12.02 -7.74 -10.32
N THR A 101 -12.64 -6.58 -10.22
CA THR A 101 -14.10 -6.42 -10.28
C THR A 101 -14.54 -5.96 -11.67
N LEU A 102 -15.85 -5.78 -11.88
CA LEU A 102 -16.39 -5.22 -13.13
C LEU A 102 -15.90 -3.78 -13.40
N PHE A 103 -15.28 -3.12 -12.41
CA PHE A 103 -14.64 -1.83 -12.57
C PHE A 103 -13.21 -2.01 -13.08
N LEU A 104 -12.91 -1.42 -14.24
CA LEU A 104 -11.54 -1.33 -14.76
C LEU A 104 -10.72 -0.47 -13.80
N GLY A 105 -9.84 -1.11 -13.03
CA GLY A 105 -8.95 -0.48 -12.05
C GLY A 105 -7.55 -1.08 -12.09
N GLU A 106 -6.59 -0.42 -11.46
CA GLU A 106 -5.25 -0.96 -11.29
C GLU A 106 -5.31 -2.26 -10.45
N ALA A 107 -4.73 -3.33 -10.98
CA ALA A 107 -4.86 -4.67 -10.41
C ALA A 107 -3.64 -5.12 -9.59
N ASN A 108 -2.56 -4.35 -9.58
CA ASN A 108 -1.34 -4.68 -8.86
C ASN A 108 -0.81 -3.42 -8.17
N PHE A 109 -0.08 -3.56 -7.08
CA PHE A 109 0.60 -2.44 -6.44
C PHE A 109 1.96 -2.84 -5.89
N GLU A 110 2.84 -1.85 -5.78
CA GLU A 110 4.11 -1.95 -5.10
C GLU A 110 4.36 -0.64 -4.33
N LYS A 111 4.77 -0.75 -3.07
CA LYS A 111 5.18 0.38 -2.24
C LYS A 111 6.37 0.00 -1.39
N THR A 112 7.34 0.91 -1.35
CA THR A 112 8.51 0.81 -0.48
C THR A 112 8.50 1.98 0.50
N TYR A 113 8.55 1.67 1.79
CA TYR A 113 8.73 2.62 2.87
C TYR A 113 10.15 2.58 3.38
N ALA A 114 10.66 3.74 3.78
CA ALA A 114 11.89 3.88 4.53
C ALA A 114 11.55 4.46 5.91
N ILE A 115 11.79 3.67 6.96
CA ILE A 115 11.60 4.06 8.36
C ILE A 115 12.98 4.42 8.90
N LYS A 116 13.19 5.70 9.22
CA LYS A 116 14.43 6.11 9.90
C LYS A 116 14.37 5.63 11.34
N VAL A 117 15.49 5.14 11.87
CA VAL A 117 15.60 4.72 13.26
C VAL A 117 16.53 5.65 14.00
N LYS A 118 16.06 6.19 15.12
CA LYS A 118 16.80 7.12 15.99
C LYS A 118 17.28 6.40 17.23
N GLU A 119 18.39 6.87 17.78
CA GLU A 119 18.81 6.50 19.14
C GLU A 119 17.77 6.95 20.15
N LYS A 120 17.74 6.25 21.29
CA LYS A 120 16.96 6.68 22.43
C LYS A 120 17.70 7.84 23.10
N GLU A 121 16.98 8.95 23.34
CA GLU A 121 17.50 10.09 24.12
C GLU A 121 17.76 9.73 25.58
#